data_AF-A0A7S1DEV3-F1
#
_entry.id   AF-A0A7S1DEV3-F1
#
_cell.length_a   1.000
_cell.length_b   1.000
_cell.length_c   1.000
_cell.angle_alpha   90.00
_cell.angle_beta   90.00
_cell.angle_gamma   90.00
#
_symmetry.space_group_name_H-M   'P 1'
#
loop_
_entity.id
_entity.type
_entity.pdbx_description
1 polymer ?
#
loop_
_entity_poly.entity_id
_entity_poly.type
_entity_poly.pdbx_seq_one_letter_code
_entity_poly.pdbx_strand_id
1 'polypeptide(L)'
;FPVVEAGGYVGRQMWSSVISALFVYMPVALFTLVLSWGPTQLMVLIWFFLPLAGFVVLELCSFTLCRLVNASTTVNTPTGVYIKNRSRFGVYDFAGLYVHVITGPALAVTRLAFTYADFAISVGRLDRPVLQGRLSHYDTGHASYVAMMYLDYIYNAPVSSLLAHSLARLMDARDRKKWEDLADIGQEALKQRRKEANAKLNRNRWQLLFTLRCNPEVKKHRRLPPAPTQAWDRDEIRDFEQEVDDDVGAWEAVQQAKLNRVRLAAKLMGGPVKVREKAGSNAASPNGKAEVLSTTASPKVGSPGSAKGSPESAKGSPAGGNGSPGGA
;
A
#
# COMPACT_ATOMS: atom_id res chain seq x y z
N PHE A 1 20.80 10.21 5.93
CA PHE A 1 19.54 10.85 6.31
C PHE A 1 19.88 12.06 7.15
N PRO A 2 19.44 13.28 6.80
CA PRO A 2 19.65 14.43 7.67
C PRO A 2 18.99 14.10 9.02
N VAL A 3 19.74 14.23 10.11
CA VAL A 3 19.20 14.10 11.46
C VAL A 3 18.15 15.20 11.58
N VAL A 4 16.87 14.80 11.55
CA VAL A 4 15.77 15.75 11.71
C VAL A 4 15.74 16.09 13.18
N GLU A 5 16.34 17.22 13.55
CA GLU A 5 16.26 17.75 14.90
C GLU A 5 14.80 18.08 15.22
N ALA A 6 14.21 17.32 16.14
CA ALA A 6 12.85 17.57 16.65
C ALA A 6 12.67 19.00 17.21
N GLY A 7 13.77 19.69 17.54
CA GLY A 7 13.77 21.08 17.95
C GLY A 7 13.15 22.04 16.92
N GLY A 8 13.34 21.77 15.62
CA GLY A 8 12.73 22.58 14.56
C GLY A 8 11.20 22.49 14.52
N TYR A 9 10.67 21.30 14.82
CA TYR A 9 9.22 21.07 14.93
C TYR A 9 8.62 21.84 16.11
N VAL A 10 9.21 21.66 17.30
CA VAL A 10 8.73 22.31 18.54
C VAL A 10 8.83 23.83 18.41
N GLY A 11 9.93 24.34 17.85
CA GLY A 11 10.12 25.76 17.61
C GLY A 11 9.06 26.35 16.70
N ARG A 12 8.72 25.70 15.59
CA ARG A 12 7.64 26.16 14.68
C ARG A 12 6.27 26.10 15.33
N GLN A 13 5.98 25.04 16.07
CA GLN A 13 4.68 24.90 16.73
C GLN A 13 4.51 25.97 17.82
N MET A 14 5.56 26.26 18.58
CA MET A 14 5.57 27.36 19.55
C MET A 14 5.37 28.71 18.85
N TRP A 15 6.14 29.01 17.80
CA TRP A 15 6.00 30.25 17.02
C TRP A 15 4.63 30.41 16.40
N SER A 16 4.08 29.34 15.81
CA SER A 16 2.73 29.39 15.26
C SER A 16 1.69 29.62 16.35
N SER A 17 1.83 29.00 17.52
CA SER A 17 0.89 29.21 18.63
C SER A 17 0.92 30.68 19.08
N VAL A 18 2.11 31.28 19.15
CA VAL A 18 2.29 32.71 19.46
C VAL A 18 1.68 33.60 18.37
N ILE A 19 1.97 33.32 17.09
CA ILE A 19 1.43 34.08 15.96
C ILE A 19 -0.10 33.97 15.93
N SER A 20 -0.65 32.76 16.06
CA SER A 20 -2.10 32.53 16.11
C SER A 20 -2.74 33.22 17.32
N ALA A 21 -2.11 33.16 18.49
CA ALA A 21 -2.58 33.85 19.66
C ALA A 21 -2.59 35.37 19.44
N LEU A 22 -1.51 35.95 18.92
CA LEU A 22 -1.46 37.36 18.55
C LEU A 22 -2.53 37.70 17.51
N PHE A 23 -2.75 36.84 16.53
CA PHE A 23 -3.72 37.06 15.46
C PHE A 23 -5.17 37.02 15.93
N VAL A 24 -5.48 36.25 16.97
CA VAL A 24 -6.82 36.18 17.54
C VAL A 24 -7.00 37.23 18.63
N TYR A 25 -6.04 37.34 19.56
CA TYR A 25 -6.15 38.23 20.70
C TYR A 25 -5.93 39.70 20.35
N MET A 26 -5.05 40.05 19.41
CA MET A 26 -4.83 41.47 19.06
C MET A 26 -6.06 42.11 18.43
N PRO A 27 -6.73 41.52 17.41
CA PRO A 27 -7.95 42.10 16.85
C PRO A 27 -9.08 42.13 17.86
N VAL A 28 -9.23 41.09 18.68
CA VAL A 28 -10.27 41.05 19.73
C VAL A 28 -10.00 42.12 20.80
N ALA A 29 -8.76 42.26 21.27
CA ALA A 29 -8.39 43.26 22.27
C ALA A 29 -8.51 44.69 21.71
N LEU A 30 -8.11 44.91 20.45
CA LEU A 30 -8.26 46.20 19.79
C LEU A 30 -9.74 46.53 19.58
N PHE A 31 -10.54 45.54 19.17
CA PHE A 31 -11.99 45.67 19.01
C PHE A 31 -12.68 45.98 20.35
N THR A 32 -12.34 45.29 21.44
CA THR A 32 -12.90 45.57 22.78
C THR A 32 -12.44 46.91 23.34
N LEU A 33 -11.21 47.34 23.04
CA LEU A 33 -10.68 48.66 23.43
C LEU A 33 -11.33 49.80 22.64
N VAL A 34 -11.59 49.61 21.35
CA VAL A 34 -12.38 50.56 20.55
C VAL A 34 -13.82 50.59 21.04
N LEU A 35 -14.39 49.42 21.37
CA LEU A 35 -15.72 49.31 21.94
C LEU A 35 -15.82 49.83 23.37
N SER A 36 -14.74 50.02 24.14
CA SER A 36 -14.87 50.57 25.49
C SER A 36 -14.94 52.11 25.49
N TRP A 37 -14.69 52.75 24.35
CA TRP A 37 -14.63 54.21 24.23
C TRP A 37 -16.01 54.80 23.91
N GLY A 38 -16.80 55.06 24.96
CA GLY A 38 -18.24 55.37 24.92
C GLY A 38 -18.77 56.26 23.78
N PRO A 39 -18.22 57.47 23.50
CA PRO A 39 -18.77 58.35 22.48
C PRO A 39 -18.33 58.03 21.04
N THR A 40 -17.30 57.20 20.85
CA THR A 40 -16.76 56.88 19.51
C THR A 40 -17.26 55.56 18.95
N GLN A 41 -17.88 54.68 19.76
CA GLN A 41 -18.37 53.36 19.31
C GLN A 41 -19.29 53.46 18.09
N LEU A 42 -20.32 54.30 18.16
CA LEU A 42 -21.34 54.40 17.11
C LEU A 42 -20.78 55.10 15.87
N MET A 43 -19.92 56.11 16.06
CA MET A 43 -19.25 56.80 14.97
C MET A 43 -18.28 55.87 14.23
N VAL A 44 -17.42 55.13 14.94
CA VAL A 44 -16.47 54.20 14.31
C VAL A 44 -17.20 53.05 13.62
N LEU A 45 -18.26 52.52 14.24
CA LEU A 45 -19.05 51.45 13.64
C LEU A 45 -19.74 51.92 12.36
N ILE A 46 -20.35 53.10 12.36
CA ILE A 46 -20.91 53.67 11.12
C ILE A 46 -19.80 53.92 10.09
N TRP A 47 -18.69 54.55 10.47
CA TRP A 47 -17.61 54.88 9.54
C TRP A 47 -16.95 53.65 8.91
N PHE A 48 -16.88 52.53 9.62
CA PHE A 48 -16.26 51.30 9.12
C PHE A 48 -17.25 50.40 8.37
N PHE A 49 -18.44 50.19 8.94
CA PHE A 49 -19.42 49.27 8.37
C PHE A 49 -20.24 49.89 7.24
N LEU A 50 -20.47 51.22 7.22
CA LEU A 50 -21.21 51.87 6.14
C LEU A 50 -20.51 51.76 4.77
N PRO A 51 -19.20 52.06 4.62
CA PRO A 51 -18.53 51.84 3.35
C PRO A 51 -18.43 50.35 3.00
N LEU A 52 -18.18 49.47 3.98
CA LEU A 52 -18.12 48.02 3.74
C LEU A 52 -19.47 47.47 3.26
N ALA A 53 -20.57 47.87 3.90
CA ALA A 53 -21.93 47.53 3.50
C ALA A 53 -22.25 48.12 2.12
N GLY A 54 -21.83 49.36 1.85
CA GLY A 54 -21.93 49.98 0.54
C GLY A 54 -21.23 49.17 -0.56
N PHE A 55 -20.02 48.68 -0.29
CA PHE A 55 -19.28 47.79 -1.20
C PHE A 55 -20.01 46.47 -1.43
N VAL A 56 -20.50 45.82 -0.37
CA VAL A 56 -21.25 44.56 -0.48
C VAL A 56 -22.54 44.75 -1.28
N VAL A 57 -23.26 45.85 -1.05
CA VAL A 57 -24.46 46.20 -1.83
C VAL A 57 -24.12 46.48 -3.28
N LEU A 58 -23.02 47.18 -3.56
CA LEU A 58 -22.54 47.45 -4.92
C LEU A 58 -22.20 46.14 -5.66
N GLU A 59 -21.51 45.21 -5.01
CA GLU A 59 -21.21 43.88 -5.57
C GLU A 59 -22.48 43.06 -5.81
N LEU A 60 -23.42 43.03 -4.87
CA LEU A 60 -24.73 42.37 -5.03
C LEU A 60 -25.54 42.99 -6.18
N CYS A 61 -25.52 44.32 -6.30
CA CYS A 61 -26.17 45.05 -7.37
C CYS A 61 -25.52 44.75 -8.73
N SER A 62 -24.19 44.74 -8.79
CA SER A 62 -23.43 44.35 -9.99
C SER A 62 -23.74 42.91 -10.39
N PHE A 63 -23.70 41.96 -9.45
CA PHE A 63 -24.02 40.56 -9.70
C PHE A 63 -25.46 40.35 -10.20
N THR A 64 -26.43 41.01 -9.58
CA THR A 64 -27.83 40.93 -9.99
C THR A 64 -28.06 41.57 -11.35
N LEU A 65 -27.43 42.72 -11.64
CA LEU A 65 -27.45 43.36 -12.95
C LEU A 65 -26.84 42.45 -14.02
N CYS A 66 -25.65 41.87 -13.77
CA CYS A 66 -25.00 40.91 -14.66
C CYS A 66 -25.91 39.71 -14.94
N ARG A 67 -26.56 39.17 -13.91
CA ARG A 67 -27.50 38.04 -14.06
C ARG A 67 -28.73 38.41 -14.88
N LEU A 68 -29.33 39.58 -14.63
CA LEU A 68 -30.50 40.07 -15.37
C LEU A 68 -30.16 40.35 -16.83
N VAL A 69 -29.03 41.00 -17.09
CA VAL A 69 -28.57 41.28 -18.44
C VAL A 69 -28.24 39.98 -19.17
N ASN A 70 -27.50 39.05 -18.55
CA ASN A 70 -27.24 37.74 -19.13
C ASN A 70 -28.54 37.01 -19.47
N ALA A 71 -29.53 36.97 -18.57
CA ALA A 71 -30.82 36.34 -18.84
C ALA A 71 -31.57 36.99 -20.03
N SER A 72 -31.41 38.30 -20.25
CA SER A 72 -32.06 39.02 -21.35
C SER A 72 -31.30 38.93 -22.69
N THR A 73 -29.99 38.70 -22.65
CA THR A 73 -29.10 38.83 -23.81
C THR A 73 -28.57 37.49 -24.31
N THR A 74 -28.51 36.47 -23.44
CA THR A 74 -28.05 35.13 -23.79
C THR A 74 -29.17 34.11 -23.75
N VAL A 75 -29.07 33.11 -24.63
CA VAL A 75 -29.94 31.92 -24.64
C VAL A 75 -29.04 30.72 -24.35
N ASN A 76 -29.35 30.01 -23.27
CA ASN A 76 -28.64 28.77 -22.94
C ASN A 76 -29.20 27.64 -23.81
N THR A 77 -28.41 27.22 -24.79
CA THR A 77 -28.66 26.02 -25.59
C THR A 77 -27.85 24.84 -25.02
N PRO A 78 -28.29 23.58 -25.21
CA PRO A 78 -27.55 22.41 -24.73
C PRO A 78 -26.13 22.28 -25.32
N THR A 79 -25.85 22.97 -26.43
CA THR A 79 -24.53 23.03 -27.09
C THR A 79 -23.67 24.22 -26.62
N GLY A 80 -24.19 25.13 -25.79
CA GLY A 80 -23.46 26.29 -25.29
C GLY A 80 -24.32 27.54 -25.08
N VAL A 81 -23.65 28.64 -24.72
CA VAL A 81 -24.29 29.95 -24.49
C VAL A 81 -24.25 30.77 -25.79
N TYR A 82 -25.43 31.13 -26.32
CA TYR A 82 -25.54 31.95 -27.53
C TYR A 82 -25.95 33.39 -27.21
N ILE A 83 -25.31 34.38 -27.83
CA ILE A 83 -25.62 35.81 -27.65
C ILE A 83 -26.69 36.22 -28.67
N LYS A 84 -27.90 36.53 -28.20
CA LYS A 84 -29.05 36.89 -29.04
C LYS A 84 -28.91 38.27 -29.68
N ASN A 85 -28.39 39.25 -28.93
CA ASN A 85 -28.26 40.63 -29.39
C ASN A 85 -26.85 41.17 -29.11
N ARG A 86 -26.02 41.21 -30.17
CA ARG A 86 -24.62 41.64 -30.08
C ARG A 86 -24.46 43.11 -29.70
N SER A 87 -25.37 43.99 -30.12
CA SER A 87 -25.29 45.42 -29.81
C SER A 87 -25.53 45.70 -28.33
N ARG A 88 -26.56 45.08 -27.73
CA ARG A 88 -26.83 45.21 -26.29
C ARG A 88 -25.74 44.60 -25.42
N PHE A 89 -25.21 43.46 -25.86
CA PHE A 89 -24.06 42.84 -25.20
C PHE A 89 -22.83 43.76 -25.21
N GLY A 90 -22.56 44.44 -26.34
CA GLY A 90 -21.46 45.40 -26.43
C GLY A 90 -21.59 46.59 -25.48
N VAL A 91 -22.80 47.16 -25.34
CA VAL A 91 -23.05 48.26 -24.38
C VAL A 91 -22.88 47.77 -22.94
N TYR A 92 -23.34 46.56 -22.63
CA TYR A 92 -23.16 45.94 -21.32
C TYR A 92 -21.68 45.68 -21.01
N ASP A 93 -20.92 45.13 -21.95
CA ASP A 93 -19.48 44.85 -21.77
C ASP A 93 -18.69 46.15 -21.54
N PHE A 94 -19.04 47.20 -22.31
CA PHE A 94 -18.46 48.53 -22.13
C PHE A 94 -18.81 49.14 -20.76
N ALA A 95 -20.06 49.03 -20.29
CA ALA A 95 -20.45 49.47 -18.95
C ALA A 95 -19.78 48.62 -17.85
N GLY A 96 -19.67 47.31 -18.07
CA GLY A 96 -19.03 46.34 -17.20
C GLY A 96 -17.55 46.66 -16.98
N LEU A 97 -16.85 47.17 -18.00
CA LEU A 97 -15.46 47.62 -17.87
C LEU A 97 -15.29 48.63 -16.72
N TYR A 98 -16.15 49.65 -16.64
CA TYR A 98 -16.07 50.66 -15.59
C TYR A 98 -16.40 50.10 -14.21
N VAL A 99 -17.38 49.20 -14.12
CA VAL A 99 -17.71 48.52 -12.86
C VAL A 99 -16.55 47.63 -12.42
N HIS A 100 -15.92 46.91 -13.34
CA HIS A 100 -14.76 46.05 -13.07
C HIS A 100 -13.51 46.82 -12.64
N VAL A 101 -13.32 48.07 -13.10
CA VAL A 101 -12.24 48.93 -12.61
C VAL A 101 -12.39 49.23 -11.11
N ILE A 102 -13.63 49.30 -10.60
CA ILE A 102 -13.91 49.55 -9.17
C ILE A 102 -13.93 48.23 -8.38
N THR A 103 -14.57 47.19 -8.90
CA THR A 103 -14.68 45.89 -8.19
C THR A 103 -13.37 45.10 -8.21
N GLY A 104 -12.50 45.28 -9.21
CA GLY A 104 -11.20 44.61 -9.31
C GLY A 104 -10.30 44.84 -8.10
N PRO A 105 -10.02 46.11 -7.70
CA PRO A 105 -9.28 46.40 -6.47
C PRO A 105 -9.97 45.86 -5.21
N ALA A 106 -11.30 45.93 -5.11
CA ALA A 106 -12.03 45.39 -3.96
C ALA A 106 -11.88 43.87 -3.84
N LEU A 107 -11.95 43.15 -4.97
CA LEU A 107 -11.68 41.71 -5.06
C LEU A 107 -10.21 41.38 -4.74
N ALA A 108 -9.26 42.23 -5.13
CA ALA A 108 -7.86 42.06 -4.79
C ALA A 108 -7.62 42.19 -3.28
N VAL A 109 -8.24 43.18 -2.62
CA VAL A 109 -8.15 43.38 -1.16
C VAL A 109 -8.80 42.22 -0.40
N THR A 110 -10.00 41.80 -0.82
CA THR A 110 -10.68 40.65 -0.18
C THR A 110 -9.88 39.35 -0.38
N ARG A 111 -9.33 39.13 -1.57
CA ARG A 111 -8.41 38.01 -1.83
C ARG A 111 -7.19 38.06 -0.91
N LEU A 112 -6.57 39.23 -0.76
CA LEU A 112 -5.43 39.42 0.13
C LEU A 112 -5.81 39.06 1.58
N ALA A 113 -6.93 39.57 2.07
CA ALA A 113 -7.44 39.25 3.41
C ALA A 113 -7.66 37.74 3.62
N PHE A 114 -8.31 37.07 2.66
CA PHE A 114 -8.51 35.61 2.75
C PHE A 114 -7.22 34.82 2.65
N THR A 115 -6.30 35.19 1.77
CA THR A 115 -4.99 34.52 1.67
C THR A 115 -4.17 34.70 2.94
N TYR A 116 -4.28 35.86 3.59
CA TYR A 116 -3.58 36.12 4.83
C TYR A 116 -4.20 35.36 6.01
N ALA A 117 -5.53 35.26 6.06
CA ALA A 117 -6.23 34.42 7.04
C ALA A 117 -5.89 32.93 6.85
N ASP A 118 -5.92 32.42 5.61
CA ASP A 118 -5.54 31.05 5.27
C ASP A 118 -4.07 30.76 5.62
N PHE A 119 -3.18 31.72 5.36
CA PHE A 119 -1.79 31.66 5.78
C PHE A 119 -1.67 31.59 7.30
N ALA A 120 -2.34 32.48 8.05
CA ALA A 120 -2.29 32.49 9.51
C ALA A 120 -2.74 31.16 10.14
N ILE A 121 -3.81 30.55 9.58
CA ILE A 121 -4.32 29.24 10.02
C ILE A 121 -3.36 28.12 9.61
N SER A 122 -2.79 28.18 8.40
CA SER A 122 -1.95 27.12 7.84
C SER A 122 -0.51 27.14 8.36
N VAL A 123 0.01 28.28 8.83
CA VAL A 123 1.39 28.38 9.37
C VAL A 123 1.62 27.45 10.56
N GLY A 124 0.57 27.10 11.31
CA GLY A 124 0.64 26.13 12.41
C GLY A 124 0.53 24.67 12.03
N ARG A 125 0.16 24.42 10.78
CA ARG A 125 -0.11 23.09 10.26
C ARG A 125 1.07 22.66 9.40
N LEU A 126 1.77 21.63 9.84
CA LEU A 126 2.92 21.07 9.12
C LEU A 126 2.48 20.02 8.07
N ASP A 127 1.25 19.52 8.19
CA ASP A 127 0.67 18.55 7.28
C ASP A 127 0.36 19.13 5.89
N ARG A 128 0.10 20.44 5.83
CA ARG A 128 -0.20 21.15 4.57
C ARG A 128 0.92 22.14 4.25
N PRO A 129 1.50 22.11 3.03
CA PRO A 129 2.49 23.10 2.66
C PRO A 129 1.83 24.46 2.46
N VAL A 130 2.49 25.51 2.94
CA VAL A 130 2.07 26.89 2.71
C VAL A 130 2.26 27.26 1.24
N LEU A 131 3.34 26.76 0.63
CA LEU A 131 3.65 26.95 -0.78
C LEU A 131 3.08 25.81 -1.62
N GLN A 132 2.22 26.14 -2.59
CA GLN A 132 1.58 25.13 -3.45
C GLN A 132 2.46 24.73 -4.64
N GLY A 133 2.21 23.54 -5.19
CA GLY A 133 2.85 23.06 -6.41
C GLY A 133 4.34 22.73 -6.25
N ARG A 134 5.16 23.15 -7.23
CA ARG A 134 6.60 22.83 -7.28
C ARG A 134 7.40 23.51 -6.15
N LEU A 135 6.83 24.55 -5.53
CA LEU A 135 7.47 25.29 -4.44
C LEU A 135 7.24 24.65 -3.06
N SER A 136 6.41 23.60 -2.96
CA SER A 136 6.13 22.90 -1.71
C SER A 136 7.38 22.36 -1.02
N HIS A 137 8.42 22.00 -1.78
CA HIS A 137 9.70 21.54 -1.24
C HIS A 137 10.52 22.64 -0.53
N TYR A 138 10.26 23.91 -0.82
CA TYR A 138 10.92 25.03 -0.13
C TYR A 138 10.27 25.34 1.23
N ASP A 139 9.07 24.80 1.49
CA ASP A 139 8.49 24.83 2.83
C ASP A 139 9.19 23.80 3.71
N THR A 140 10.20 24.29 4.43
CA THR A 140 11.01 23.52 5.38
C THR A 140 10.17 22.86 6.48
N GLY A 141 9.00 23.41 6.82
CA GLY A 141 8.12 22.84 7.83
C GLY A 141 7.47 21.58 7.28
N HIS A 142 6.81 21.72 6.13
CA HIS A 142 6.19 20.59 5.44
C HIS A 142 7.21 19.52 5.03
N ALA A 143 8.37 19.91 4.52
CA ALA A 143 9.43 18.98 4.15
C ALA A 143 9.93 18.14 5.34
N SER A 144 10.08 18.75 6.53
CA SER A 144 10.47 18.01 7.74
C SER A 144 9.38 17.05 8.21
N TYR A 145 8.10 17.44 8.12
CA TYR A 145 6.97 16.55 8.42
C TYR A 145 6.92 15.34 7.49
N VAL A 146 7.08 15.56 6.18
CA VAL A 146 7.15 14.48 5.19
C VAL A 146 8.33 13.55 5.45
N ALA A 147 9.51 14.10 5.76
CA ALA A 147 10.69 13.31 6.11
C ALA A 147 10.47 12.45 7.37
N MET A 148 9.84 13.01 8.41
CA MET A 148 9.46 12.29 9.62
C MET A 148 8.50 11.14 9.30
N MET A 149 7.46 11.39 8.49
CA MET A 149 6.50 10.36 8.08
C MET A 149 7.17 9.22 7.29
N TYR A 150 8.10 9.54 6.40
CA TYR A 150 8.87 8.52 5.68
C TYR A 150 9.76 7.71 6.60
N LEU A 151 10.43 8.37 7.55
CA LEU A 151 11.27 7.69 8.53
C LEU A 151 10.44 6.73 9.38
N ASP A 152 9.29 7.19 9.90
CA ASP A 152 8.37 6.38 10.69
C ASP A 152 7.83 5.20 9.87
N TYR A 153 7.44 5.43 8.62
CA TYR A 153 7.01 4.35 7.73
C TYR A 153 8.12 3.31 7.48
N ILE A 154 9.37 3.73 7.27
CA ILE A 154 10.48 2.81 6.99
C ILE A 154 10.77 1.91 8.20
N TYR A 155 10.76 2.45 9.41
CA TYR A 155 11.10 1.68 10.62
C TYR A 155 9.91 0.97 11.25
N ASN A 156 8.71 1.54 11.16
CA ASN A 156 7.51 1.06 11.85
C ASN A 156 6.41 0.57 10.90
N ALA A 157 6.75 0.26 9.64
CA ALA A 157 5.79 -0.32 8.70
C ALA A 157 5.13 -1.58 9.32
N PRO A 158 3.79 -1.60 9.49
CA PRO A 158 3.11 -2.70 10.18
C PRO A 158 3.22 -4.02 9.43
N VAL A 159 3.36 -3.97 8.10
CA VAL A 159 3.49 -5.17 7.26
C VAL A 159 4.87 -5.80 7.42
N SER A 160 5.94 -5.00 7.48
CA SER A 160 7.30 -5.53 7.63
C SER A 160 7.52 -6.08 9.03
N SER A 161 7.01 -5.41 10.07
CA SER A 161 7.09 -5.88 11.46
C SER A 161 6.30 -7.17 11.68
N LEU A 162 5.08 -7.26 11.13
CA LEU A 162 4.28 -8.48 11.19
C LEU A 162 4.93 -9.63 10.41
N LEU A 163 5.48 -9.35 9.22
CA LEU A 163 6.22 -10.33 8.44
C LEU A 163 7.44 -10.84 9.20
N ALA A 164 8.28 -9.94 9.74
CA ALA A 164 9.46 -10.29 10.53
C ALA A 164 9.09 -11.13 11.75
N HIS A 165 8.05 -10.75 12.49
CA HIS A 165 7.56 -11.51 13.64
C HIS A 165 7.04 -12.90 13.25
N SER A 166 6.29 -12.98 12.14
CA SER A 166 5.80 -14.26 11.62
C SER A 166 6.94 -15.18 11.18
N LEU A 167 7.98 -14.63 10.55
CA LEU A 167 9.17 -15.36 10.11
C LEU A 167 10.01 -15.83 11.30
N ALA A 168 10.26 -14.96 12.29
CA ALA A 168 10.97 -15.32 13.51
C ALA A 168 10.25 -16.47 14.24
N ARG A 169 8.93 -16.37 14.40
CA ARG A 169 8.12 -17.44 15.02
C ARG A 169 8.19 -18.75 14.23
N LEU A 170 8.20 -18.69 12.90
CA LEU A 170 8.35 -19.86 12.04
C LEU A 170 9.77 -20.47 12.13
N MET A 171 10.81 -19.64 12.27
CA MET A 171 12.18 -20.08 12.48
C MET A 171 12.35 -20.77 13.84
N ASP A 172 11.85 -20.18 14.92
CA ASP A 172 11.88 -20.79 16.26
C ASP A 172 11.13 -22.13 16.31
N ALA A 173 10.00 -22.22 15.59
CA ALA A 173 9.25 -23.47 15.47
C ALA A 173 10.01 -24.51 14.65
N ARG A 174 10.71 -24.09 13.58
CA ARG A 174 11.54 -24.96 12.76
C ARG A 174 12.74 -25.48 13.54
N ASP A 175 13.40 -24.63 14.31
CA ASP A 175 14.61 -25.00 15.05
C ASP A 175 14.27 -25.96 16.21
N ARG A 176 13.17 -25.71 16.94
CA ARG A 176 12.63 -26.68 17.90
C ARG A 176 12.35 -28.04 17.27
N LYS A 177 11.65 -28.05 16.13
CA LYS A 177 11.38 -29.28 15.39
C LYS A 177 12.66 -29.96 14.92
N LYS A 178 13.68 -29.20 14.48
CA LYS A 178 14.99 -29.74 14.07
C LYS A 178 15.69 -30.49 15.20
N TRP A 179 15.65 -29.97 16.43
CA TRP A 179 16.23 -30.65 17.60
C TRP A 179 15.49 -31.93 17.98
N GLU A 180 14.15 -31.92 17.93
CA GLU A 180 13.34 -33.13 18.10
C GLU A 180 13.63 -34.15 17.00
N ASP A 181 13.78 -33.67 15.76
CA ASP A 181 14.04 -34.48 14.58
C ASP A 181 15.45 -35.11 14.55
N LEU A 182 16.44 -34.48 15.17
CA LEU A 182 17.81 -35.03 15.31
C LEU A 182 17.88 -36.19 16.31
N ALA A 183 16.91 -36.32 17.22
CA ALA A 183 16.82 -37.45 18.13
C ALA A 183 16.37 -38.75 17.44
N ASP A 184 15.76 -38.66 16.25
CA ASP A 184 15.14 -39.78 15.53
C ASP A 184 15.84 -40.05 14.17
N ILE A 185 16.98 -40.76 14.22
CA ILE A 185 17.94 -40.95 13.10
C ILE A 185 17.67 -42.27 12.33
N GLY A 186 16.43 -42.53 11.95
CA GLY A 186 16.05 -43.70 11.13
C GLY A 186 16.06 -43.43 9.62
N GLN A 187 16.55 -44.35 8.79
CA GLN A 187 16.48 -44.22 7.31
C GLN A 187 15.04 -44.06 6.79
N GLU A 188 14.06 -44.68 7.43
CA GLU A 188 12.64 -44.53 7.06
C GLU A 188 12.11 -43.13 7.39
N ALA A 189 12.54 -42.55 8.51
CA ALA A 189 12.20 -41.18 8.89
C ALA A 189 12.75 -40.15 7.88
N LEU A 190 13.96 -40.36 7.34
CA LEU A 190 14.54 -39.51 6.29
C LEU A 190 13.73 -39.55 4.99
N LYS A 191 13.26 -40.73 4.56
CA LYS A 191 12.42 -40.87 3.36
C LYS A 191 11.07 -40.18 3.55
N GLN A 192 10.48 -40.27 4.74
CA GLN A 192 9.22 -39.59 5.06
C GLN A 192 9.38 -38.07 5.06
N ARG A 193 10.48 -37.54 5.62
CA ARG A 193 10.81 -36.10 5.57
C ARG A 193 10.94 -35.58 4.14
N ARG A 194 11.63 -36.30 3.26
CA ARG A 194 11.73 -35.91 1.84
C ARG A 194 10.35 -35.83 1.17
N LYS A 195 9.44 -36.77 1.47
CA LYS A 195 8.06 -36.74 0.96
C LYS A 195 7.29 -35.52 1.48
N GLU A 196 7.37 -35.22 2.77
CA GLU A 196 6.71 -34.05 3.37
C GLU A 196 7.24 -32.73 2.82
N ALA A 197 8.57 -32.61 2.67
CA ALA A 197 9.21 -31.45 2.07
C ALA A 197 8.75 -31.23 0.62
N ASN A 198 8.71 -32.31 -0.18
CA ASN A 198 8.20 -32.26 -1.56
C ASN A 198 6.71 -31.88 -1.62
N ALA A 199 5.89 -32.41 -0.70
CA ALA A 199 4.47 -32.04 -0.61
C ALA A 199 4.30 -30.55 -0.28
N LYS A 200 5.10 -30.00 0.64
CA LYS A 200 5.10 -28.58 0.99
C LYS A 200 5.54 -27.70 -0.19
N LEU A 201 6.59 -28.09 -0.90
CA LEU A 201 7.06 -27.41 -2.12
C LEU A 201 5.97 -27.37 -3.19
N ASN A 202 5.31 -28.49 -3.45
CA ASN A 202 4.23 -28.58 -4.42
C ASN A 202 3.04 -27.70 -4.01
N ARG A 203 2.65 -27.68 -2.72
CA ARG A 203 1.61 -26.78 -2.22
C ARG A 203 1.96 -25.31 -2.44
N ASN A 204 3.20 -24.91 -2.17
CA ASN A 204 3.66 -23.54 -2.40
C ASN A 204 3.63 -23.17 -3.89
N ARG A 205 4.03 -24.10 -4.78
CA ARG A 205 3.94 -23.92 -6.24
C ARG A 205 2.49 -23.69 -6.69
N TRP A 206 1.55 -24.48 -6.18
CA TRP A 206 0.13 -24.32 -6.47
C TRP A 206 -0.45 -23.00 -5.95
N GLN A 207 -0.13 -22.61 -4.71
CA GLN A 207 -0.55 -21.32 -4.14
C GLN A 207 -0.02 -20.15 -4.97
N LEU A 208 1.23 -20.22 -5.41
CA LEU A 208 1.82 -19.20 -6.28
C LEU A 208 1.11 -19.12 -7.64
N LEU A 209 0.85 -20.26 -8.28
CA LEU A 209 0.10 -20.32 -9.54
C LEU A 209 -1.31 -19.76 -9.38
N PHE A 210 -1.98 -20.08 -8.28
CA PHE A 210 -3.29 -19.55 -7.94
C PHE A 210 -3.25 -18.03 -7.79
N THR A 211 -2.32 -17.49 -6.99
CA THR A 211 -2.14 -16.04 -6.81
C THR A 211 -1.86 -15.33 -8.13
N LEU A 212 -1.02 -15.90 -9.00
CA LEU A 212 -0.73 -15.34 -10.32
C LEU A 212 -1.91 -15.39 -11.28
N ARG A 213 -2.72 -16.45 -11.23
CA ARG A 213 -3.92 -16.58 -12.06
C ARG A 213 -4.96 -15.53 -11.65
N CYS A 214 -5.12 -15.29 -10.36
CA CYS A 214 -6.06 -14.30 -9.83
C CYS A 214 -5.58 -12.84 -10.00
N ASN A 215 -4.26 -12.60 -10.09
CA ASN A 215 -3.68 -11.25 -10.17
C ASN A 215 -2.81 -11.09 -11.43
N PRO A 216 -3.41 -10.83 -12.61
CA PRO A 216 -2.68 -10.79 -13.88
C PRO A 216 -1.65 -9.66 -13.96
N GLU A 217 -1.84 -8.53 -13.26
CA GLU A 217 -0.87 -7.44 -13.23
C GLU A 217 0.43 -7.82 -12.49
N VAL A 218 0.32 -8.60 -11.41
CA VAL A 218 1.50 -9.12 -10.68
C VAL A 218 2.33 -10.04 -11.57
N LYS A 219 1.70 -10.76 -12.51
CA LYS A 219 2.41 -11.62 -13.47
C LYS A 219 3.35 -10.82 -14.38
N LYS A 220 3.01 -9.57 -14.73
CA LYS A 220 3.86 -8.69 -15.56
C LYS A 220 5.09 -8.19 -14.79
N HIS A 221 4.92 -7.90 -13.50
CA HIS A 221 5.99 -7.39 -12.65
C HIS A 221 6.83 -8.47 -11.96
N ARG A 222 6.35 -9.72 -11.96
CA ARG A 222 7.12 -10.86 -11.48
C ARG A 222 8.33 -11.08 -12.37
N ARG A 223 9.45 -10.47 -11.99
CA ARG A 223 10.77 -10.93 -12.41
C ARG A 223 10.91 -12.34 -11.86
N LEU A 224 11.13 -13.32 -12.74
CA LEU A 224 11.63 -14.61 -12.30
C LEU A 224 12.85 -14.32 -11.41
N PRO A 225 13.07 -15.08 -10.31
CA PRO A 225 14.37 -14.99 -9.63
C PRO A 225 15.44 -15.06 -10.72
N PRO A 226 16.50 -14.22 -10.70
CA PRO A 226 17.56 -14.36 -11.67
C PRO A 226 17.89 -15.85 -11.69
N ALA A 227 17.70 -16.51 -12.84
CA ALA A 227 18.23 -17.86 -13.01
C ALA A 227 19.69 -17.74 -12.56
N PRO A 228 20.18 -18.56 -11.60
CA PRO A 228 21.42 -18.28 -10.87
C PRO A 228 22.47 -17.77 -11.85
N THR A 229 22.66 -16.45 -11.86
CA THR A 229 23.32 -15.77 -12.99
C THR A 229 24.83 -15.95 -12.90
N GLN A 230 25.31 -16.42 -11.74
CA GLN A 230 26.72 -16.52 -11.44
C GLN A 230 27.06 -17.95 -11.01
N ALA A 231 28.25 -18.41 -11.37
CA ALA A 231 28.71 -19.79 -11.15
C ALA A 231 28.70 -20.18 -9.66
N TRP A 232 28.95 -19.23 -8.75
CA TRP A 232 29.03 -19.47 -7.31
C TRP A 232 27.71 -19.87 -6.64
N ASP A 233 26.54 -19.49 -7.19
CA ASP A 233 25.24 -19.98 -6.68
C ASP A 233 25.05 -21.48 -6.96
N ARG A 234 25.69 -22.01 -8.03
CA ARG A 234 25.68 -23.46 -8.28
C ARG A 234 26.64 -24.17 -7.36
N ASP A 235 27.75 -23.52 -7.02
CA ASP A 235 28.74 -24.09 -6.11
C ASP A 235 28.15 -24.17 -4.70
N GLU A 236 27.40 -23.18 -4.19
CA GLU A 236 26.71 -23.33 -2.89
C GLU A 236 25.66 -24.45 -2.87
N ILE A 237 24.89 -24.60 -3.96
CA ILE A 237 23.93 -25.71 -4.08
C ILE A 237 24.67 -27.04 -4.15
N ARG A 238 25.79 -27.10 -4.90
CA ARG A 238 26.61 -28.31 -5.02
C ARG A 238 27.33 -28.64 -3.72
N ASP A 239 27.81 -27.65 -2.98
CA ASP A 239 28.47 -27.80 -1.70
C ASP A 239 27.46 -28.27 -0.65
N PHE A 240 26.22 -27.78 -0.68
CA PHE A 240 25.15 -28.31 0.17
C PHE A 240 24.74 -29.74 -0.21
N GLU A 241 24.65 -30.05 -1.51
CA GLU A 241 24.40 -31.42 -1.98
C GLU A 241 25.55 -32.37 -1.59
N GLN A 242 26.79 -31.89 -1.68
CA GLN A 242 28.00 -32.62 -1.33
C GLN A 242 28.13 -32.81 0.18
N GLU A 243 27.80 -31.82 1.00
CA GLU A 243 27.76 -31.95 2.46
C GLU A 243 26.69 -32.98 2.89
N VAL A 244 25.53 -32.99 2.23
CA VAL A 244 24.49 -34.00 2.46
C VAL A 244 24.96 -35.41 2.05
N ASP A 245 25.66 -35.53 0.92
CA ASP A 245 26.19 -36.82 0.45
C ASP A 245 27.37 -37.31 1.31
N ASP A 246 28.22 -36.41 1.80
CA ASP A 246 29.32 -36.69 2.72
C ASP A 246 28.78 -37.14 4.09
N ASP A 247 27.72 -36.50 4.60
CA ASP A 247 27.02 -36.93 5.82
C ASP A 247 26.38 -38.32 5.67
N VAL A 248 25.80 -38.60 4.50
CA VAL A 248 25.24 -39.92 4.18
C VAL A 248 26.36 -40.97 4.09
N GLY A 249 27.49 -40.65 3.45
CA GLY A 249 28.65 -41.53 3.35
C GLY A 249 29.30 -41.82 4.71
N ALA A 250 29.45 -40.80 5.55
CA ALA A 250 29.93 -40.94 6.92
C ALA A 250 29.02 -41.86 7.75
N TRP A 251 27.70 -41.73 7.59
CA TRP A 251 26.72 -42.59 8.24
C TRP A 251 26.83 -44.05 7.76
N GLU A 252 26.98 -44.28 6.46
CA GLU A 252 27.18 -45.63 5.90
C GLU A 252 28.48 -46.30 6.40
N ALA A 253 29.56 -45.53 6.50
CA ALA A 253 30.83 -46.00 7.08
C ALA A 253 30.68 -46.42 8.54
N VAL A 254 29.93 -45.66 9.36
CA VAL A 254 29.63 -46.02 10.75
C VAL A 254 28.80 -47.31 10.83
N GLN A 255 27.83 -47.50 9.94
CA GLN A 255 27.03 -48.72 9.88
C GLN A 255 27.87 -49.94 9.48
N GLN A 256 28.74 -49.80 8.48
CA GLN A 256 29.66 -50.87 8.06
C GLN A 256 30.66 -51.22 9.16
N ALA A 257 31.19 -50.23 9.89
CA ALA A 257 32.08 -50.46 11.03
C ALA A 257 31.38 -51.23 12.16
N LYS A 258 30.11 -50.91 12.46
CA LYS A 258 29.30 -51.69 13.41
C LYS A 258 29.10 -53.13 12.93
N LEU A 259 28.76 -53.33 11.65
CA LEU A 259 28.57 -54.65 11.06
C LEU A 259 29.84 -55.51 11.13
N ASN A 260 31.00 -54.90 10.86
CA ASN A 260 32.30 -55.56 10.93
C ASN A 260 32.68 -55.93 12.37
N ARG A 261 32.37 -55.10 13.37
CA ARG A 261 32.55 -55.44 14.79
C ARG A 261 31.68 -56.64 15.20
N VAL A 262 30.43 -56.70 14.74
CA VAL A 262 29.54 -57.85 15.00
C VAL A 262 30.07 -59.12 14.35
N ARG A 263 30.53 -59.05 13.09
CA ARG A 263 31.16 -60.19 12.40
C ARG A 263 32.44 -60.66 13.12
N LEU A 264 33.27 -59.74 13.60
CA LEU A 264 34.51 -60.07 14.31
C LEU A 264 34.24 -60.70 15.68
N ALA A 265 33.29 -60.13 16.45
CA ALA A 265 32.86 -60.68 17.73
C ALA A 265 32.29 -62.10 17.57
N ALA A 266 31.50 -62.33 16.53
CA ALA A 266 30.94 -63.66 16.28
C ALA A 266 31.99 -64.67 15.79
N LYS A 267 33.01 -64.23 15.05
CA LYS A 267 34.15 -65.07 14.66
C LYS A 267 35.01 -65.47 15.87
N LEU A 268 35.15 -64.59 16.86
CA LEU A 268 35.83 -64.88 18.13
C LEU A 268 35.04 -65.85 19.03
N MET A 269 33.70 -65.87 18.93
CA MET A 269 32.85 -66.79 19.70
C MET A 269 32.61 -68.16 19.02
N GLY A 270 33.30 -68.47 17.91
CA GLY A 270 33.33 -69.82 17.32
C GLY A 270 32.02 -70.33 16.70
N GLY A 271 31.02 -69.47 16.51
CA GLY A 271 29.71 -69.86 15.96
C GLY A 271 29.50 -69.43 14.50
N PRO A 272 28.91 -70.27 13.63
CA PRO A 272 28.57 -69.86 12.26
C PRO A 272 27.45 -68.82 12.27
N VAL A 273 27.76 -67.57 11.89
CA VAL A 273 26.74 -66.52 11.74
C VAL A 273 26.03 -66.65 10.40
N LYS A 274 24.80 -67.16 10.42
CA LYS A 274 23.86 -66.93 9.31
C LYS A 274 23.35 -65.49 9.38
N VAL A 275 24.08 -64.56 8.77
CA VAL A 275 23.54 -63.22 8.48
C VAL A 275 22.49 -63.40 7.39
N ARG A 276 21.21 -63.30 7.75
CA ARG A 276 20.11 -63.33 6.79
C ARG A 276 20.09 -61.99 6.05
N GLU A 277 20.82 -61.90 4.93
CA GLU A 277 20.66 -60.82 3.96
C GLU A 277 19.23 -60.85 3.41
N LYS A 278 18.40 -59.89 3.80
CA LYS A 278 17.19 -59.57 3.04
C LYS A 278 17.65 -58.82 1.79
N ALA A 279 17.94 -59.57 0.73
CA ALA A 279 18.12 -59.02 -0.60
C ALA A 279 16.81 -58.34 -1.06
N GLY A 280 16.82 -57.02 -1.10
CA GLY A 280 15.77 -56.24 -1.77
C GLY A 280 16.00 -56.30 -3.27
N SER A 281 15.46 -57.32 -3.95
CA SER A 281 15.43 -57.40 -5.40
C SER A 281 14.19 -56.68 -5.95
N ASN A 282 14.32 -55.41 -6.30
CA ASN A 282 13.44 -54.78 -7.29
C ASN A 282 14.19 -54.72 -8.62
N ALA A 283 14.23 -55.85 -9.30
CA ALA A 283 14.59 -55.93 -10.71
C ALA A 283 13.29 -56.15 -11.51
N ALA A 284 13.01 -55.19 -12.37
CA ALA A 284 11.94 -55.25 -13.35
C ALA A 284 12.11 -56.46 -14.29
N SER A 285 11.00 -57.09 -14.66
CA SER A 285 10.95 -57.92 -15.87
C SER A 285 9.66 -57.61 -16.65
N PRO A 286 9.75 -57.43 -17.98
CA PRO A 286 8.62 -57.16 -18.85
C PRO A 286 8.02 -58.45 -19.45
N ASN A 287 6.77 -58.32 -19.89
CA ASN A 287 6.05 -59.17 -20.84
C ASN A 287 5.49 -60.54 -20.39
N GLY A 288 4.15 -60.61 -20.39
CA GLY A 288 3.47 -61.49 -21.34
C GLY A 288 2.50 -62.55 -20.78
N LYS A 289 1.19 -62.26 -20.89
CA LYS A 289 0.04 -63.17 -21.18
C LYS A 289 -0.20 -64.34 -20.19
N ALA A 290 -1.39 -64.88 -19.95
CA ALA A 290 -2.81 -64.59 -20.14
C ALA A 290 -3.54 -65.74 -19.39
N GLU A 291 -4.71 -65.49 -18.78
CA GLU A 291 -5.80 -66.43 -18.40
C GLU A 291 -6.54 -65.82 -17.18
N VAL A 292 -7.71 -65.20 -17.35
CA VAL A 292 -9.05 -65.84 -17.38
C VAL A 292 -9.33 -66.66 -16.12
N LEU A 293 -10.02 -66.05 -15.14
CA LEU A 293 -11.29 -66.60 -14.65
C LEU A 293 -12.08 -65.55 -13.87
N SER A 294 -13.36 -65.49 -14.21
CA SER A 294 -14.48 -64.75 -13.64
C SER A 294 -14.73 -64.99 -12.15
N THR A 295 -15.25 -63.99 -11.40
CA THR A 295 -16.63 -64.00 -10.85
C THR A 295 -16.94 -62.76 -9.98
N THR A 296 -18.01 -62.06 -10.38
CA THR A 296 -19.09 -61.45 -9.57
C THR A 296 -18.81 -60.79 -8.20
N ALA A 297 -19.08 -59.48 -8.09
CA ALA A 297 -20.28 -58.95 -7.39
C ALA A 297 -20.20 -57.41 -7.19
N SER A 298 -21.22 -56.70 -7.67
CA SER A 298 -21.62 -55.36 -7.19
C SER A 298 -22.43 -55.50 -5.89
N PRO A 299 -22.62 -54.44 -5.07
CA PRO A 299 -23.61 -53.37 -5.33
C PRO A 299 -23.05 -51.95 -5.04
N LYS A 300 -23.39 -50.89 -5.79
CA LYS A 300 -24.67 -50.17 -5.97
C LYS A 300 -24.95 -49.11 -4.86
N VAL A 301 -24.68 -47.85 -5.27
CA VAL A 301 -25.50 -46.62 -5.13
C VAL A 301 -25.84 -46.06 -3.74
N GLY A 302 -25.55 -44.76 -3.59
CA GLY A 302 -26.20 -43.88 -2.63
C GLY A 302 -25.77 -42.42 -2.78
N SER A 303 -26.38 -41.69 -3.72
CA SER A 303 -26.50 -40.22 -3.72
C SER A 303 -27.90 -39.88 -3.18
N PRO A 304 -28.12 -38.78 -2.42
CA PRO A 304 -28.57 -37.52 -3.02
C PRO A 304 -28.03 -36.26 -2.26
N GLY A 305 -27.94 -35.05 -2.81
CA GLY A 305 -28.98 -34.11 -3.28
C GLY A 305 -28.37 -32.70 -3.18
N SER A 306 -28.40 -31.85 -4.21
CA SER A 306 -29.49 -30.99 -4.68
C SER A 306 -29.89 -29.83 -3.73
N ALA A 307 -29.36 -28.63 -4.01
CA ALA A 307 -29.98 -27.31 -3.79
C ALA A 307 -29.24 -26.31 -4.72
N LYS A 308 -29.72 -25.94 -5.91
CA LYS A 308 -30.79 -24.98 -6.24
C LYS A 308 -30.67 -23.62 -5.50
N GLY A 309 -30.16 -22.64 -6.23
CA GLY A 309 -30.20 -21.20 -5.90
C GLY A 309 -29.82 -20.39 -7.14
N SER A 310 -30.82 -19.79 -7.78
CA SER A 310 -30.76 -19.02 -9.03
C SER A 310 -30.24 -17.58 -8.82
N PRO A 311 -30.02 -16.81 -9.92
CA PRO A 311 -29.15 -15.63 -9.93
C PRO A 311 -29.92 -14.33 -9.67
N GLU A 312 -29.22 -13.35 -9.07
CA GLU A 312 -29.71 -11.97 -9.01
C GLU A 312 -28.81 -11.05 -9.86
N SER A 313 -29.53 -10.27 -10.65
CA SER A 313 -29.15 -9.31 -11.66
C SER A 313 -28.91 -7.95 -11.02
N ALA A 314 -27.80 -7.28 -11.34
CA ALA A 314 -27.73 -5.82 -11.27
C ALA A 314 -26.63 -5.24 -12.18
N LYS A 315 -27.09 -4.56 -13.25
CA LYS A 315 -26.62 -3.27 -13.81
C LYS A 315 -25.18 -2.84 -13.45
N GLY A 316 -24.26 -2.54 -14.37
CA GLY A 316 -24.42 -1.90 -15.68
C GLY A 316 -24.34 -0.36 -15.56
N SER A 317 -23.13 0.22 -15.49
CA SER A 317 -22.84 1.60 -15.96
C SER A 317 -21.34 1.94 -15.97
N PRO A 318 -20.92 2.93 -16.80
CA PRO A 318 -19.71 2.77 -17.62
C PRO A 318 -18.54 3.71 -17.29
N ALA A 319 -17.38 3.32 -17.84
CA ALA A 319 -16.34 4.14 -18.48
C ALA A 319 -15.95 5.48 -17.83
N GLY A 320 -14.90 5.44 -16.98
CA GLY A 320 -14.06 6.59 -16.68
C GLY A 320 -12.91 6.68 -17.68
N GLY A 321 -12.99 7.61 -18.62
CA GLY A 321 -11.89 7.97 -19.52
C GLY A 321 -10.90 8.91 -18.84
N ASN A 322 -9.66 8.46 -18.66
CA ASN A 322 -8.54 9.32 -18.26
C ASN A 322 -7.95 9.99 -19.50
N GLY A 323 -8.28 11.27 -19.70
CA GLY A 323 -7.56 12.16 -20.60
C GLY A 323 -6.31 12.71 -19.92
N SER A 324 -5.15 12.38 -20.47
CA SER A 324 -3.85 12.98 -20.13
C SER A 324 -3.77 14.38 -20.76
N PRO A 325 -3.36 15.45 -20.02
CA PRO A 325 -3.04 16.71 -20.66
C PRO A 325 -1.65 16.64 -21.30
N GLY A 326 -1.60 17.02 -22.58
CA GLY A 326 -0.38 17.22 -23.34
C GLY A 326 0.43 18.39 -22.80
N GLY A 327 1.75 18.24 -22.89
CA GLY A 327 2.70 19.32 -22.67
C GLY A 327 2.77 20.25 -23.87
N ALA A 328 2.82 21.53 -23.57
CA ALA A 328 3.49 22.58 -24.33
C ALA A 328 4.21 23.45 -23.31
#